data_AF-A0A2W4Q2W7-F1
#
_entry.id   AF-A0A2W4Q2W7-F1
#
_cell.length_a   1.000
_cell.length_b   1.000
_cell.length_c   1.000
_cell.angle_alpha   90.00
_cell.angle_beta   90.00
_cell.angle_gamma   90.00
#
_symmetry.space_group_name_H-M   'P 1'
#
loop_
_entity.id
_entity.type
_entity.pdbx_description
1 polymer ?
#
loop_
_entity_poly.entity_id
_entity_poly.type
_entity_poly.pdbx_seq_one_letter_code
_entity_poly.pdbx_strand_id
1 'polypeptide(L)' 'MSETQVATLLDDPAANEVLKKMIPTVYANEMFHTMGRELTLKAIQQYEPEALSDENLAKVQAELDKLTPKAAAKPAK' A
#
# COMPACT_ATOMS: atom_id res chain seq x y z
N MET A 1 -7.04 -10.51 10.03
CA MET A 1 -6.29 -10.52 8.76
C MET A 1 -5.63 -9.17 8.65
N SER A 2 -4.33 -9.08 8.88
CA SER A 2 -3.63 -7.82 9.11
C SER A 2 -3.31 -7.15 7.78
N GLU A 3 -4.26 -6.40 7.25
CA GLU A 3 -4.04 -5.56 6.09
C GLU A 3 -3.27 -4.32 6.53
N THR A 4 -1.99 -4.23 6.15
CA THR A 4 -1.15 -3.07 6.48
C THR A 4 -1.77 -1.80 5.92
N GLN A 5 -2.02 -0.82 6.79
CA GLN A 5 -2.57 0.47 6.40
C GLN A 5 -1.57 1.23 5.54
N VAL A 6 -2.08 1.97 4.57
CA VAL A 6 -1.26 2.82 3.70
C VAL A 6 -0.54 3.89 4.51
N ALA A 7 -1.11 4.37 5.62
CA ALA A 7 -0.43 5.29 6.54
C ALA A 7 0.98 4.77 6.91
N THR A 8 1.05 3.53 7.38
CA THR A 8 2.30 2.89 7.79
C THR A 8 3.31 2.78 6.64
N LEU A 9 2.83 2.52 5.43
CA LEU A 9 3.67 2.43 4.24
C LEU A 9 4.17 3.80 3.77
N LEU A 10 3.38 4.86 3.95
CA LEU A 10 3.77 6.22 3.60
C LEU A 10 4.71 6.85 4.64
N ASP A 11 4.57 6.49 5.91
CA ASP A 11 5.48 6.91 6.98
C ASP A 11 6.86 6.25 6.84
N ASP A 12 6.96 5.09 6.19
CA ASP A 12 8.24 4.45 5.91
C ASP A 12 8.83 4.98 4.57
N PRO A 13 10.01 5.61 4.59
CA PRO A 13 10.58 6.21 3.39
C PRO A 13 10.94 5.19 2.31
N ALA A 14 11.26 3.94 2.68
CA ALA A 14 11.58 2.90 1.71
C ALA A 14 10.31 2.36 1.04
N ALA A 15 9.26 2.11 1.83
CA ALA A 15 7.96 1.71 1.30
C ALA A 15 7.30 2.81 0.45
N ASN A 16 7.41 4.08 0.87
CA ASN A 16 6.90 5.23 0.13
C ASN A 16 7.48 5.32 -1.29
N GLU A 17 8.78 5.08 -1.45
CA GLU A 17 9.45 5.03 -2.75
C GLU A 17 8.93 3.88 -3.64
N VAL A 18 8.64 2.71 -3.05
CA VAL A 18 8.04 1.58 -3.78
C VAL A 18 6.63 1.95 -4.25
N LEU A 19 5.80 2.52 -3.38
CA LEU A 19 4.44 2.95 -3.75
C LEU A 19 4.48 3.97 -4.89
N LYS A 20 5.33 4.99 -4.79
CA LYS A 20 5.48 6.01 -5.82
C LYS A 20 5.89 5.44 -7.18
N LYS A 21 6.71 4.38 -7.21
CA LYS A 21 7.15 3.71 -8.45
C LYS A 21 6.11 2.75 -9.01
N MET A 22 5.44 2.00 -8.15
CA MET A 22 4.54 0.92 -8.53
C MET A 22 3.13 1.43 -8.86
N ILE A 23 2.63 2.40 -8.09
CA ILE A 23 1.27 2.93 -8.20
C ILE A 23 1.27 4.46 -8.35
N PRO A 24 2.02 5.03 -9.32
CA PRO A 24 2.17 6.48 -9.46
C PRO A 24 0.84 7.21 -9.64
N THR A 25 -0.13 6.60 -10.33
CA THR A 25 -1.48 7.16 -10.52
C THR A 25 -2.25 7.27 -9.20
N VAL A 26 -2.24 6.19 -8.40
CA VAL A 26 -2.88 6.18 -7.08
C VAL A 26 -2.14 7.09 -6.11
N TYR A 27 -0.81 7.08 -6.16
CA TYR A 27 0.04 7.93 -5.34
C TYR A 27 -0.19 9.41 -5.64
N ALA A 28 -0.37 9.79 -6.90
CA ALA A 28 -0.67 11.17 -7.28
C ALA A 28 -2.07 11.62 -6.81
N ASN A 29 -2.94 10.70 -6.38
CA ASN A 29 -4.29 11.03 -5.94
C ASN A 29 -4.28 11.61 -4.51
N GLU A 30 -4.86 12.79 -4.31
CA GLU A 30 -4.99 13.41 -2.99
C GLU A 30 -5.77 12.55 -1.99
N MET A 31 -6.78 11.78 -2.46
CA MET A 31 -7.51 10.86 -1.59
C MET A 31 -6.59 9.78 -1.02
N PHE A 32 -5.59 9.32 -1.76
CA PHE A 32 -4.64 8.31 -1.29
C PHE A 32 -3.81 8.83 -0.10
N HIS A 33 -3.40 10.10 -0.17
CA HIS A 33 -2.62 10.77 0.88
C HIS A 33 -3.45 11.26 2.07
N THR A 34 -4.79 11.25 1.98
CA THR A 34 -5.69 11.68 3.06
C THR A 34 -6.47 10.49 3.58
N MET A 35 -7.61 10.16 2.95
CA MET A 35 -8.51 9.06 3.32
C MET A 35 -7.86 7.68 3.15
N GLY A 36 -7.07 7.52 2.09
CA GLY A 36 -6.39 6.28 1.74
C GLY A 36 -5.40 5.83 2.80
N ARG A 37 -4.84 6.75 3.59
CA ARG A 37 -3.92 6.43 4.70
C ARG A 37 -4.55 5.50 5.74
N GLU A 38 -5.84 5.68 6.03
CA GLU A 38 -6.57 4.83 6.99
C GLU A 38 -7.01 3.50 6.38
N LEU A 39 -6.97 3.40 5.05
CA LEU A 39 -7.32 2.22 4.27
C LEU A 39 -6.08 1.37 3.95
N THR A 40 -6.34 0.23 3.34
CA THR A 40 -5.35 -0.75 2.90
C THR A 40 -5.26 -0.68 1.37
N LEU A 41 -4.13 -1.08 0.78
CA LEU A 41 -4.01 -1.09 -0.69
C LEU A 41 -5.11 -1.94 -1.35
N LYS A 42 -5.54 -3.01 -0.67
CA LYS A 42 -6.64 -3.86 -1.11
C LYS A 42 -8.00 -3.19 -1.00
N ALA A 43 -8.23 -2.38 0.03
CA ALA A 43 -9.43 -1.54 0.09
C ALA A 43 -9.43 -0.49 -1.02
N ILE A 44 -8.27 0.09 -1.37
CA ILE A 44 -8.18 1.12 -2.41
C ILE A 44 -8.34 0.52 -3.82
N GLN A 45 -8.06 -0.77 -4.00
CA GLN A 45 -8.32 -1.51 -5.24
C GLN A 45 -9.75 -1.36 -5.77
N GLN A 46 -10.74 -1.18 -4.89
CA GLN A 46 -12.13 -0.98 -5.33
C GLN A 46 -12.33 0.33 -6.13
N TYR A 47 -11.47 1.32 -5.91
CA TYR A 47 -11.48 2.61 -6.60
C TYR A 47 -10.51 2.62 -7.78
N GLU A 48 -9.36 1.95 -7.65
CA GLU A 48 -8.28 1.92 -8.63
C GLU A 48 -7.92 0.47 -9.03
N PRO A 49 -8.83 -0.31 -9.63
CA PRO A 49 -8.59 -1.72 -9.94
C PRO A 49 -7.53 -1.93 -11.02
N GLU A 50 -7.30 -0.93 -11.88
CA GLU A 50 -6.27 -0.96 -12.92
C GLU A 50 -4.87 -0.75 -12.35
N ALA A 51 -4.70 0.21 -11.43
CA ALA A 51 -3.40 0.47 -10.82
C ALA A 51 -3.07 -0.54 -9.71
N LEU A 52 -4.08 -0.93 -8.93
CA LEU A 52 -3.98 -1.88 -7.82
C LEU A 52 -4.57 -3.25 -8.19
N SER A 53 -4.38 -3.70 -9.42
CA SER A 53 -4.75 -5.08 -9.78
C SER A 53 -4.05 -6.09 -8.88
N ASP A 54 -4.63 -7.29 -8.70
CA ASP A 54 -4.06 -8.34 -7.83
C ASP A 54 -2.59 -8.66 -8.14
N GLU A 55 -2.20 -8.60 -9.41
CA GLU A 55 -0.80 -8.79 -9.83
C GLU A 55 0.12 -7.66 -9.33
N ASN A 56 -0.32 -6.40 -9.43
CA ASN A 56 0.43 -5.25 -8.95
C ASN A 56 0.47 -5.21 -7.42
N LEU A 57 -0.64 -5.52 -6.75
CA LEU A 57 -0.68 -5.66 -5.30
C LEU A 57 0.29 -6.73 -4.80
N ALA A 58 0.35 -7.90 -5.47
CA ALA A 58 1.30 -8.95 -5.14
C ALA A 58 2.76 -8.49 -5.31
N LYS A 59 3.07 -7.74 -6.39
CA LYS A 59 4.41 -7.17 -6.61
C LYS A 59 4.75 -6.13 -5.55
N VAL A 60 3.85 -5.20 -5.25
CA VAL A 60 4.03 -4.18 -4.20
C VAL A 60 4.27 -4.88 -2.86
N GLN A 61 3.44 -5.86 -2.51
CA GLN A 61 3.59 -6.61 -1.28
C GLN A 61 4.94 -7.33 -1.19
N ALA A 62 5.40 -7.94 -2.29
CA ALA A 62 6.69 -8.61 -2.34
C ALA A 62 7.86 -7.62 -2.18
N GLU A 63 7.79 -6.43 -2.77
CA GLU A 63 8.80 -5.39 -2.59
C GLU A 63 8.78 -4.83 -1.15
N LEU A 64 7.60 -4.61 -0.57
CA LEU A 64 7.45 -4.16 0.81
C LEU A 64 7.95 -5.20 1.83
N ASP A 65 7.68 -6.48 1.58
CA ASP A 65 8.14 -7.59 2.42
C ASP A 65 9.67 -7.68 2.48
N LYS A 66 10.34 -7.41 1.34
CA LYS A 66 11.81 -7.30 1.29
C LYS A 66 12.36 -6.15 2.12
N LEU A 67 11.61 -5.06 2.24
CA LEU A 67 12.04 -3.85 2.95
C LEU A 67 11.75 -3.91 4.46
N THR A 68 10.71 -4.65 4.86
CA THR A 68 10.27 -4.70 6.25
C THR A 68 9.82 -6.10 6.67
N PRO A 69 10.63 -6.86 7.42
CA PRO A 69 10.14 -8.07 8.10
C PRO A 69 9.10 -7.77 9.20
N LYS A 70 8.83 -6.49 9.49
CA LYS A 70 7.89 -6.02 10.52
C LYS A 70 6.51 -5.57 9.96
N ALA A 71 6.38 -5.35 8.64
CA ALA A 71 5.10 -5.03 8.03
C ALA A 71 4.25 -6.30 7.77
N ALA A 72 4.87 -7.47 7.79
CA ALA A 72 4.19 -8.74 7.93
C ALA A 72 3.67 -8.88 9.37
N ALA A 73 2.37 -8.63 9.54
CA ALA A 73 1.56 -8.95 10.72
C ALA A 73 1.67 -8.03 11.95
N LYS A 74 0.57 -7.31 12.19
CA LYS A 74 0.03 -7.16 13.54
C LYS A 74 -1.45 -7.57 13.54
N PRO A 75 -1.86 -8.62 14.27
CA PRO A 75 -3.22 -9.13 14.23
C PRO A 75 -4.16 -8.04 14.78
N ALA A 76 -4.94 -7.44 13.88
CA ALA A 76 -6.08 -6.62 14.27
C ALA A 76 -7.15 -7.57 14.84
N LYS A 77 -7.56 -7.25 16.06
CA LYS A 77 -8.43 -7.99 16.98
C LYS A 77 -9.82 -8.28 16.41
#